data_AF-A0A4R7CC72-F1
#
_entry.id   AF-A0A4R7CC72-F1
#
_cell.length_a   1.000
_cell.length_b   1.000
_cell.length_c   1.000
_cell.angle_alpha   90.00
_cell.angle_beta   90.00
_cell.angle_gamma   90.00
#
_symmetry.space_group_name_H-M   'P 1'
#
loop_
_entity.id
_entity.type
_entity.pdbx_description
1 polymer ?
#
loop_
_entity_poly.entity_id
_entity_poly.type
_entity_poly.pdbx_seq_one_letter_code
_entity_poly.pdbx_strand_id
1 'polypeptide(L)' 'MASWGDINAALNRLVREGVIAGFKTNRGDKSSRDGLHVDIVPAAGGDAEGTRQTILDLLTPLDDEVTVAVTTATPANA' A
#
# COMPACT_ATOMS: atom_id res chain seq x y z
N MET A 1 -3.61 14.09 -10.74
CA MET A 1 -2.69 13.36 -9.84
C MET A 1 -2.85 13.89 -8.43
N ALA A 2 -3.16 13.01 -7.50
CA ALA A 2 -3.20 13.35 -6.08
C ALA A 2 -1.78 13.61 -5.57
N SER A 3 -1.66 14.39 -4.50
CA SER A 3 -0.36 14.63 -3.88
C SER A 3 0.14 13.36 -3.19
N TRP A 4 1.45 13.27 -2.97
CA TRP A 4 2.00 12.22 -2.12
C TRP A 4 1.39 12.23 -0.70
N GLY A 5 1.02 13.41 -0.20
CA GLY A 5 0.34 13.56 1.09
C GLY A 5 -1.01 12.84 1.12
N ASP A 6 -1.78 12.91 0.03
CA ASP A 6 -3.09 12.25 -0.08
C ASP A 6 -2.95 10.73 -0.09
N ILE A 7 -1.98 10.21 -0.84
CA ILE A 7 -1.69 8.76 -0.91
C ILE A 7 -1.22 8.25 0.45
N ASN A 8 -0.32 8.98 1.11
CA ASN A 8 0.17 8.62 2.43
C ASN A 8 -0.95 8.68 3.49
N ALA A 9 -1.86 9.66 3.40
CA ALA A 9 -3.02 9.75 4.29
C ALA A 9 -3.99 8.57 4.09
N ALA A 10 -4.25 8.20 2.84
CA ALA A 10 -5.09 7.05 2.49
C ALA A 10 -4.54 5.73 3.04
N LEU A 11 -3.24 5.47 2.86
CA LEU A 11 -2.59 4.26 3.38
C LEU A 11 -2.53 4.24 4.91
N ASN A 12 -2.21 5.37 5.55
CA ASN A 12 -2.21 5.46 7.02
C ASN A 12 -3.59 5.25 7.63
N ARG A 13 -4.67 5.62 6.91
CA ARG A 13 -6.04 5.34 7.35
C ARG A 13 -6.29 3.83 7.44
N LEU A 14 -5.86 3.06 6.44
CA LEU A 14 -6.01 1.59 6.43
C LEU A 14 -5.24 0.91 7.56
N VAL A 15 -4.07 1.45 7.92
CA VAL A 15 -3.31 0.99 9.11
C VAL A 15 -4.12 1.24 10.39
N ARG A 16 -4.69 2.44 10.53
CA ARG A 16 -5.47 2.82 11.73
C ARG A 16 -6.77 2.03 11.86
N GLU A 17 -7.40 1.70 10.74
CA GLU A 17 -8.60 0.86 10.69
C GLU A 17 -8.28 -0.64 10.89
N GLY A 18 -7.00 -1.01 10.95
CA GLY A 18 -6.56 -2.39 11.16
C GLY A 18 -6.72 -3.29 9.93
N VAL A 19 -6.89 -2.72 8.75
CA VAL A 19 -6.99 -3.45 7.47
C VAL A 19 -5.63 -4.00 7.06
N ILE A 20 -4.57 -3.18 7.23
CA ILE A 20 -3.18 -3.56 7.01
C ILE A 20 -2.37 -3.34 8.28
N ALA A 21 -1.38 -4.19 8.52
CA ALA A 21 -0.39 -4.02 9.58
C ALA A 21 0.67 -2.96 9.20
N GLY A 22 0.93 -2.78 7.90
CA GLY A 22 1.89 -1.81 7.40
C GLY A 22 1.98 -1.79 5.88
N PHE A 23 2.73 -0.82 5.35
CA PHE A 23 2.99 -0.68 3.93
C PHE A 23 4.37 -0.07 3.66
N LYS A 24 4.89 -0.29 2.44
CA LYS A 24 6.09 0.33 1.89
C LYS A 24 5.80 0.79 0.47
N THR A 25 6.41 1.90 0.05
CA THR A 25 6.21 2.43 -1.31
C THR A 25 7.54 2.77 -1.97
N ASN A 26 7.57 2.78 -3.31
CA ASN A 26 8.73 3.20 -4.10
C ASN A 26 8.87 4.73 -4.24
N ARG A 27 7.89 5.52 -3.80
CA ARG A 27 7.86 6.99 -4.01
C ARG A 27 8.92 7.76 -3.19
N GLY A 28 9.56 7.11 -2.22
CA GLY A 28 10.74 7.64 -1.50
C GLY A 28 12.07 7.38 -2.21
N ASP A 29 12.09 6.52 -3.23
CA ASP A 29 13.28 6.14 -4.00
C ASP A 29 13.32 6.91 -5.33
N LYS A 30 14.51 7.39 -5.71
CA LYS A 30 14.73 8.32 -6.84
C LYS A 30 14.40 7.74 -8.23
N SER A 31 14.07 6.45 -8.34
CA SER A 31 13.69 5.79 -9.60
C SER A 31 12.17 5.73 -9.75
N SER A 32 11.51 6.88 -9.85
CA SER A 32 10.06 6.99 -10.04
C SER A 32 9.64 6.88 -11.52
N ARG A 33 10.27 5.97 -12.29
CA ARG A 33 9.95 5.80 -13.73
C ARG A 33 8.84 4.77 -14.00
N ASP A 34 8.50 3.93 -13.02
CA ASP A 34 7.62 2.76 -13.20
C ASP A 34 6.33 2.84 -12.33
N GLY A 35 5.73 4.04 -12.23
CA GLY A 35 4.49 4.23 -11.47
C GLY A 35 4.63 4.08 -9.95
N LEU A 36 3.50 4.08 -9.25
CA LEU A 36 3.42 3.87 -7.81
C LEU A 36 3.40 2.37 -7.48
N HIS A 37 4.44 1.89 -6.82
CA HIS A 37 4.49 0.55 -6.25
C HIS A 37 4.22 0.60 -4.75
N VAL A 38 3.30 -0.24 -4.28
CA VAL A 38 2.93 -0.35 -2.86
C VAL A 38 3.02 -1.81 -2.43
N ASP A 39 3.96 -2.09 -1.54
CA ASP A 39 4.04 -3.35 -0.80
C ASP A 39 3.20 -3.23 0.47
N ILE A 40 2.29 -4.17 0.70
CA ILE A 40 1.41 -4.15 1.87
C ILE A 40 1.62 -5.39 2.73
N VAL A 41 1.44 -5.24 4.04
CA VAL A 41 1.35 -6.35 4.98
C VAL A 41 -0.08 -6.38 5.51
N PRO A 42 -0.92 -7.37 5.15
CA PRO A 42 -2.28 -7.47 5.64
C PRO A 42 -2.30 -7.74 7.15
N ALA A 43 -3.37 -7.35 7.82
CA ALA A 43 -3.54 -7.70 9.22
C ALA A 43 -3.61 -9.22 9.42
N ALA A 44 -3.22 -9.70 10.60
CA ALA A 44 -3.17 -11.13 10.90
C ALA A 44 -4.56 -11.78 10.73
N GLY A 45 -4.65 -12.81 9.87
CA GLY A 45 -5.92 -13.48 9.53
C GLY A 45 -6.83 -12.70 8.56
N GLY A 46 -6.36 -11.57 8.02
CA GLY A 46 -7.09 -10.78 7.02
C GLY A 46 -7.03 -11.38 5.62
N ASP A 47 -8.02 -11.04 4.79
CA ASP A 47 -8.06 -11.41 3.38
C ASP A 47 -7.04 -10.59 2.59
N ALA A 48 -5.94 -11.23 2.19
CA ALA A 48 -4.87 -10.63 1.43
C ALA A 48 -5.33 -10.08 0.07
N GLU A 49 -6.17 -10.81 -0.66
CA GLU A 49 -6.59 -10.40 -2.00
C GLU A 49 -7.65 -9.31 -1.93
N GLY A 50 -8.62 -9.42 -1.01
CA GLY A 50 -9.59 -8.36 -0.75
C GLY A 50 -8.94 -7.06 -0.29
N THR A 51 -7.90 -7.16 0.54
CA THR A 51 -7.09 -6.01 0.97
C THR A 51 -6.35 -5.38 -0.21
N ARG A 52 -5.70 -6.22 -1.03
CA ARG A 52 -5.01 -5.76 -2.25
C ARG A 52 -5.96 -5.02 -3.19
N GLN A 53 -7.14 -5.59 -3.44
CA GLN A 53 -8.14 -4.98 -4.31
C GLN A 53 -8.66 -3.65 -3.74
N THR A 54 -8.94 -3.60 -2.44
CA THR A 54 -9.35 -2.36 -1.76
C THR A 54 -8.32 -1.25 -1.93
N ILE A 55 -7.03 -1.58 -1.84
CA ILE A 55 -5.95 -0.60 -2.00
C ILE A 55 -5.80 -0.18 -3.46
N LEU A 56 -5.95 -1.11 -4.42
CA LEU A 56 -5.99 -0.77 -5.83
C LEU A 56 -7.14 0.20 -6.14
N ASP A 57 -8.35 -0.09 -5.70
CA ASP A 57 -9.52 0.78 -5.94
C ASP A 57 -9.37 2.16 -5.27
N LEU A 58 -8.72 2.21 -4.11
CA LEU A 58 -8.43 3.46 -3.39
C LEU A 58 -7.37 4.32 -4.10
N LEU A 59 -6.34 3.69 -4.70
CA LEU A 59 -5.18 4.39 -5.25
C LEU A 59 -5.27 4.65 -6.76
N THR A 60 -6.00 3.85 -7.52
CA THR A 60 -6.24 4.04 -8.96
C THR A 60 -6.77 5.44 -9.32
N PRO A 61 -7.70 6.06 -8.56
CA PRO A 61 -8.11 7.44 -8.87
C PRO A 61 -7.07 8.50 -8.50
N LEU A 62 -6.02 8.13 -7.76
CA LEU A 62 -5.00 9.04 -7.23
C LEU A 62 -3.73 9.07 -8.11
N ASP A 63 -3.43 7.97 -8.81
CA ASP A 63 -2.26 7.79 -9.67
C ASP A 63 -2.59 6.92 -10.89
N ASP A 64 -2.01 7.22 -12.04
CA ASP A 64 -2.34 6.58 -13.32
C ASP A 64 -1.79 5.14 -13.44
N GLU A 65 -0.71 4.83 -12.72
CA GLU A 65 -0.07 3.51 -12.76
C GLU A 65 0.23 3.03 -11.33
N VAL A 66 -0.65 2.18 -10.80
CA VAL A 66 -0.52 1.64 -9.44
C VAL A 66 -0.34 0.13 -9.48
N THR A 67 0.72 -0.35 -8.84
CA THR A 67 0.94 -1.77 -8.58
C THR A 67 0.92 -2.02 -7.08
N VAL A 68 0.10 -2.98 -6.64
CA VAL A 68 0.03 -3.41 -5.23
C VAL A 68 0.51 -4.85 -5.12
N ALA A 69 1.51 -5.07 -4.27
CA ALA A 69 2.07 -6.38 -3.93
C ALA A 69 1.78 -6.71 -2.47
N VAL A 70 1.39 -7.96 -2.20
CA VAL A 70 1.15 -8.44 -0.83
C VAL A 70 2.40 -9.13 -0.33
N THR A 71 2.97 -8.60 0.74
CA THR A 71 4.11 -9.17 1.44
C THR A 71 3.62 -9.94 2.66
N THR A 72 3.83 -11.26 2.65
CA THR A 72 3.54 -12.14 3.79
C THR A 72 4.70 -12.22 4.78
N ALA A 73 5.66 -11.28 4.72
CA ALA A 73 6.83 -11.31 5.57
C ALA A 73 6.38 -11.37 7.03
N THR A 74 6.58 -12.54 7.62
CA THR A 74 6.65 -12.74 9.07
C THR A 74 7.52 -11.62 9.61
N PRO A 75 7.09 -10.84 10.62
CA PRO A 75 8.00 -9.90 11.25
C PRO A 75 9.23 -10.69 11.66
N ALA A 76 10.37 -10.39 11.03
CA ALA A 76 11.65 -10.91 11.45
C ALA A 76 11.91 -10.25 12.80
N ASN A 77 11.43 -10.89 13.86
CA ASN A 77 11.85 -10.59 15.22
C ASN A 77 13.35 -10.91 15.26
N ALA A 78 14.16 -9.86 15.17
CA ALA A 78 15.55 -9.85 15.55
C ALA A 78 15.66 -9.79 17.08
#